data_AF-A0A935TUT4-F1
#
_entry.id   AF-A0A935TUT4-F1
#
_cell.length_a   1.000
_cell.length_b   1.000
_cell.length_c   1.000
_cell.angle_alpha   90.00
_cell.angle_beta   90.00
_cell.angle_gamma   90.00
#
_symmetry.space_group_name_H-M   'P 1'
#
loop_
_entity.id
_entity.type
_entity.pdbx_description
1 polymer ?
#
loop_
_entity_poly.entity_id
_entity_poly.type
_entity_poly.pdbx_seq_one_letter_code
_entity_poly.pdbx_strand_id
1 'polypeptide(L)'
;MNTKRPTPAQRRRLAQTPDWSPQGVGLAPELYAAALRYLFDRPVPQAQEQEWFWNIDEPDFEATPLEWTRIQTVLFAQAGTDLAAYSDEQVGMGLNFVMSNAVSDVPFAAIDASVPLGEAMRMMQAMPALWRQCIGPRLAPMRLPIGESAGRLAFVCYMWFDVWPTFWNVRHEPRWRDAVWQVLREMLDVPCREVQVAALHGIGHCGRHLERQEAIDRTVEAYILSVDKNDRELKNYADAARRGCVQ
;
A
#
# COMPACT_ATOMS: atom_id res chain seq x y z
N MET A 1 -9.38 -32.34 -16.04
CA MET A 1 -9.49 -30.86 -16.18
C MET A 1 -8.33 -30.37 -17.04
N ASN A 2 -8.59 -29.95 -18.27
CA ASN A 2 -7.53 -29.49 -19.20
C ASN A 2 -7.08 -28.09 -18.82
N THR A 3 -5.92 -27.97 -18.17
CA THR A 3 -5.22 -26.69 -18.00
C THR A 3 -4.72 -26.23 -19.38
N LYS A 4 -5.36 -25.19 -19.93
CA LYS A 4 -4.93 -24.59 -21.20
C LYS A 4 -3.48 -24.11 -21.06
N ARG A 5 -2.60 -24.56 -21.97
CA ARG A 5 -1.20 -24.11 -22.03
C ARG A 5 -1.16 -22.59 -22.28
N PRO A 6 -0.36 -21.82 -21.51
CA PRO A 6 -0.26 -20.38 -21.67
C PRO A 6 0.33 -19.99 -23.03
N THR A 7 -0.21 -18.91 -23.61
CA THR A 7 0.21 -18.35 -24.89
C THR A 7 1.63 -17.75 -24.81
N PRO A 8 2.33 -17.54 -25.94
CA PRO A 8 3.67 -16.95 -25.94
C PRO A 8 3.74 -15.57 -25.24
N ALA A 9 2.69 -14.75 -25.37
CA ALA A 9 2.59 -13.46 -24.66
C ALA A 9 2.40 -13.64 -23.15
N GLN A 10 1.62 -14.63 -22.72
CA GLN A 10 1.48 -14.99 -21.30
C GLN A 10 2.78 -15.56 -20.73
N ARG A 11 3.50 -16.39 -21.50
CA ARG A 11 4.83 -16.88 -21.10
C ARG A 11 5.86 -15.77 -21.00
N ARG A 12 5.82 -14.76 -21.89
CA ARG A 12 6.70 -13.58 -21.80
C ARG A 12 6.39 -12.71 -20.58
N ARG A 13 5.11 -12.51 -20.25
CA ARG A 13 4.70 -11.81 -19.02
C ARG A 13 5.08 -12.59 -17.76
N LEU A 14 4.87 -13.91 -17.75
CA LEU A 14 5.27 -14.79 -16.64
C LEU A 14 6.79 -14.82 -16.46
N ALA A 15 7.57 -14.84 -17.55
CA ALA A 15 9.04 -14.76 -17.51
C ALA A 15 9.57 -13.35 -17.15
N GLN A 16 8.72 -12.34 -17.15
CA GLN A 16 9.02 -10.95 -16.76
C GLN A 16 8.49 -10.61 -15.36
N THR A 17 7.75 -11.52 -14.72
CA THR A 17 7.25 -11.28 -13.37
C THR A 17 8.42 -11.49 -12.41
N PRO A 18 8.82 -10.48 -11.62
CA PRO A 18 9.90 -10.65 -10.67
C PRO A 18 9.57 -11.77 -9.68
N ASP A 19 10.59 -12.53 -9.28
CA ASP A 19 10.42 -13.48 -8.19
C ASP A 19 10.25 -12.70 -6.88
N TRP A 20 9.03 -12.69 -6.38
CA TRP A 20 8.62 -11.99 -5.16
C TRP A 20 8.69 -12.88 -3.92
N SER A 21 9.25 -14.09 -4.02
CA SER A 21 9.55 -14.90 -2.83
C SER A 21 10.65 -14.25 -1.99
N PRO A 22 10.76 -14.60 -0.69
CA PRO A 22 11.89 -14.17 0.14
C PRO A 22 13.24 -14.43 -0.55
N GLN A 23 13.44 -15.63 -1.09
CA GLN A 23 14.66 -15.99 -1.80
C GLN A 23 14.86 -15.15 -3.07
N GLY A 24 13.78 -14.87 -3.82
CA GLY A 24 13.79 -14.04 -5.02
C GLY A 24 14.14 -12.57 -4.79
N VAL A 25 13.98 -12.08 -3.55
CA VAL A 25 14.45 -10.76 -3.13
C VAL A 25 15.75 -10.81 -2.35
N GLY A 26 16.36 -11.98 -2.13
CA GLY A 26 17.57 -12.12 -1.33
C GLY A 26 17.33 -11.93 0.18
N LEU A 27 16.15 -12.31 0.66
CA LEU A 27 15.75 -12.29 2.06
C LEU A 27 15.67 -13.73 2.59
N ALA A 28 16.17 -13.94 3.80
CA ALA A 28 16.05 -15.21 4.50
C ALA A 28 14.55 -15.53 4.76
N PRO A 29 14.03 -16.71 4.35
CA PRO A 29 12.62 -17.06 4.55
C PRO A 29 12.19 -17.06 6.02
N GLU A 30 13.08 -17.46 6.92
CA GLU A 30 12.88 -17.45 8.36
C GLU A 30 12.78 -16.03 8.92
N LEU A 31 13.56 -15.08 8.39
CA LEU A 31 13.49 -13.67 8.76
C LEU A 31 12.16 -13.08 8.29
N TYR A 32 11.73 -13.38 7.07
CA TYR A 32 10.42 -12.96 6.57
C TYR A 32 9.28 -13.53 7.42
N ALA A 33 9.31 -14.83 7.73
CA ALA A 33 8.30 -15.46 8.56
C ALA A 33 8.26 -14.88 9.98
N ALA A 34 9.43 -14.52 10.54
CA ALA A 34 9.52 -13.84 11.82
C ALA A 34 8.93 -12.42 11.75
N ALA A 35 9.20 -11.67 10.68
CA ALA A 35 8.61 -10.35 10.47
C ALA A 35 7.08 -10.40 10.35
N LEU A 36 6.54 -11.40 9.63
CA LEU A 36 5.07 -11.58 9.55
C LEU A 36 4.44 -11.82 10.92
N ARG A 37 5.04 -12.69 11.75
CA ARG A 37 4.56 -12.92 13.12
C ARG A 37 4.67 -11.65 13.97
N TYR A 38 5.80 -10.96 13.90
CA TYR A 38 6.03 -9.71 14.60
C TYR A 38 5.01 -8.62 14.25
N LEU A 39 4.65 -8.50 12.97
CA LEU A 39 3.70 -7.47 12.52
C LEU A 39 2.23 -7.84 12.79
N PHE A 40 1.86 -9.11 12.56
CA PHE A 40 0.45 -9.50 12.41
C PHE A 40 -0.03 -10.56 13.40
N ASP A 41 0.85 -11.41 13.94
CA ASP A 41 0.49 -12.41 14.96
C ASP A 41 0.51 -11.78 16.36
N ARG A 42 -0.36 -10.78 16.52
CA ARG A 42 -0.44 -9.91 17.69
C ARG A 42 -1.85 -9.93 18.26
N PRO A 43 -2.00 -9.88 19.60
CA PRO A 43 -3.31 -9.72 20.21
C PRO A 43 -3.91 -8.37 19.79
N VAL A 44 -5.20 -8.37 19.50
CA VAL A 44 -5.96 -7.14 19.24
C VAL A 44 -6.36 -6.54 20.58
N PRO A 45 -5.92 -5.31 20.92
CA PRO A 45 -6.24 -4.69 22.20
C PRO A 45 -7.74 -4.49 22.37
N GLN A 46 -8.24 -4.75 23.58
CA GLN A 46 -9.59 -4.35 23.98
C GLN A 46 -9.68 -2.82 24.14
N ALA A 47 -10.89 -2.27 24.32
CA ALA A 47 -11.14 -0.81 24.28
C ALA A 47 -10.33 0.06 25.26
N GLN A 48 -9.66 -0.53 26.26
CA GLN A 48 -8.84 0.16 27.26
C GLN A 48 -7.35 -0.20 27.17
N GLU A 49 -6.98 -1.09 26.25
CA GLU A 49 -5.61 -1.56 26.06
C GLU A 49 -4.95 -0.80 24.90
N GLN A 50 -3.65 -0.59 25.00
CA GLN A 50 -2.87 0.04 23.94
C GLN A 50 -2.43 -0.98 22.88
N GLU A 51 -2.16 -0.51 21.66
CA GLU A 51 -1.57 -1.33 20.61
C GLU A 51 -0.14 -1.75 20.97
N TRP A 52 0.28 -2.92 20.51
CA TRP A 52 1.54 -3.55 20.92
C TRP A 52 2.76 -2.68 20.65
N PHE A 53 2.76 -1.90 19.58
CA PHE A 53 3.88 -1.03 19.22
C PHE A 53 4.01 0.22 20.11
N TRP A 54 3.04 0.47 20.99
CA TRP A 54 3.17 1.48 22.06
C TRP A 54 3.67 0.89 23.38
N ASN A 55 3.85 -0.43 23.46
CA ASN A 55 4.36 -1.08 24.64
C ASN A 55 5.88 -0.98 24.72
N ILE A 56 6.39 -0.28 25.74
CA ILE A 56 7.83 -0.11 25.98
C ILE A 56 8.56 -1.44 26.26
N ASP A 57 7.84 -2.45 26.75
CA ASP A 57 8.40 -3.76 27.03
C ASP A 57 8.39 -4.69 25.81
N GLU A 58 7.83 -4.24 24.68
CA GLU A 58 7.81 -5.01 23.44
C GLU A 58 9.21 -4.98 22.80
N PRO A 59 9.84 -6.14 22.54
CA PRO A 59 11.14 -6.17 21.89
C PRO A 59 11.04 -5.67 20.44
N ASP A 60 11.99 -4.83 20.05
CA ASP A 60 12.12 -4.39 18.67
C ASP A 60 12.45 -5.57 17.73
N PHE A 61 11.93 -5.50 16.51
CA PHE A 61 12.33 -6.40 15.44
C PHE A 61 13.56 -5.88 14.72
N GLU A 62 14.69 -6.53 14.97
CA GLU A 62 15.97 -6.19 14.35
C GLU A 62 16.02 -6.61 12.88
N ALA A 63 16.03 -5.62 11.99
CA ALA A 63 16.30 -5.79 10.57
C ALA A 63 16.92 -4.51 10.00
N THR A 64 17.88 -4.68 9.08
CA THR A 64 18.49 -3.56 8.37
C THR A 64 17.47 -2.85 7.46
N PRO A 65 17.72 -1.60 7.04
CA PRO A 65 16.86 -0.91 6.06
C PRO A 65 16.65 -1.71 4.76
N LEU A 66 17.69 -2.41 4.28
CA LEU A 66 17.59 -3.28 3.11
C LEU A 66 16.68 -4.49 3.37
N GLU A 67 16.80 -5.13 4.53
CA GLU A 67 15.93 -6.24 4.93
C GLU A 67 14.47 -5.77 5.09
N TRP A 68 14.22 -4.63 5.74
CA TRP A 68 12.88 -4.05 5.83
C TRP A 68 12.29 -3.72 4.45
N THR A 69 13.09 -3.19 3.54
CA THR A 69 12.66 -2.93 2.15
C THR A 69 12.27 -4.23 1.43
N ARG A 70 13.04 -5.30 1.65
CA ARG A 70 12.76 -6.63 1.08
C ARG A 70 11.54 -7.29 1.74
N ILE A 71 11.39 -7.17 3.07
CA ILE A 71 10.20 -7.62 3.80
C ILE A 71 8.96 -6.93 3.23
N GLN A 72 8.96 -5.60 3.09
CA GLN A 72 7.86 -4.84 2.48
C GLN A 72 7.58 -5.30 1.05
N THR A 73 8.62 -5.55 0.25
CA THR A 73 8.48 -6.05 -1.12
C THR A 73 7.72 -7.37 -1.18
N VAL A 74 8.13 -8.36 -0.38
CA VAL A 74 7.47 -9.69 -0.33
C VAL A 74 6.06 -9.55 0.23
N LEU A 75 5.91 -8.83 1.34
CA LEU A 75 4.63 -8.56 2.00
C LEU A 75 3.62 -7.96 1.04
N PHE A 76 3.99 -6.92 0.29
CA PHE A 76 3.05 -6.29 -0.65
C PHE A 76 2.70 -7.21 -1.81
N ALA A 77 3.69 -7.93 -2.36
CA ALA A 77 3.49 -8.82 -3.50
C ALA A 77 2.61 -10.04 -3.16
N GLN A 78 2.63 -10.49 -1.90
CA GLN A 78 1.97 -11.72 -1.45
C GLN A 78 0.89 -11.50 -0.38
N ALA A 79 0.52 -10.24 -0.12
CA ALA A 79 -0.40 -9.84 0.96
C ALA A 79 -1.70 -10.66 1.01
N GLY A 80 -2.28 -10.98 -0.15
CA GLY A 80 -3.53 -11.74 -0.20
C GLY A 80 -3.41 -13.17 0.33
N THR A 81 -2.22 -13.78 0.25
CA THR A 81 -1.96 -15.13 0.79
C THR A 81 -1.41 -15.04 2.21
N ASP A 82 -0.37 -14.24 2.40
CA ASP A 82 0.36 -14.18 3.68
C ASP A 82 -0.51 -13.61 4.80
N LEU A 83 -1.44 -12.72 4.48
CA LEU A 83 -2.29 -12.09 5.48
C LEU A 83 -3.62 -12.80 5.69
N ALA A 84 -3.96 -13.81 4.88
CA ALA A 84 -5.29 -14.44 4.87
C ALA A 84 -5.73 -15.01 6.23
N ALA A 85 -4.77 -15.42 7.07
CA ALA A 85 -5.05 -15.99 8.39
C ALA A 85 -5.34 -14.94 9.47
N TYR A 86 -4.99 -13.67 9.25
CA TYR A 86 -5.14 -12.60 10.24
C TYR A 86 -6.43 -11.81 10.03
N SER A 87 -7.04 -11.42 11.15
CA SER A 87 -8.22 -10.54 11.16
C SER A 87 -7.93 -9.16 10.58
N ASP A 88 -8.96 -8.42 10.18
CA ASP A 88 -8.79 -7.05 9.67
C ASP A 88 -8.17 -6.12 10.72
N GLU A 89 -8.44 -6.35 12.00
CA GLU A 89 -7.83 -5.59 13.09
C GLU A 89 -6.32 -5.86 13.19
N GLN A 90 -5.89 -7.12 13.13
CA GLN A 90 -4.47 -7.48 13.13
C GLN A 90 -3.75 -6.94 11.90
N VAL A 91 -4.36 -7.06 10.71
CA VAL A 91 -3.79 -6.52 9.47
C VAL A 91 -3.69 -5.00 9.54
N GLY A 92 -4.72 -4.31 10.03
CA GLY A 92 -4.69 -2.87 10.24
C GLY A 92 -3.55 -2.44 11.17
N MET A 93 -3.37 -3.12 12.30
CA MET A 93 -2.27 -2.80 13.24
C MET A 93 -0.89 -2.99 12.60
N GLY A 94 -0.64 -4.16 11.98
CA GLY A 94 0.64 -4.46 11.38
C GLY A 94 0.97 -3.52 10.21
N LEU A 95 -0.01 -3.17 9.38
CA LEU A 95 0.18 -2.21 8.29
C LEU A 95 0.37 -0.77 8.80
N ASN A 96 -0.28 -0.39 9.91
CA ASN A 96 -0.03 0.91 10.53
C ASN A 96 1.44 1.04 10.97
N PHE A 97 2.00 -0.04 11.54
CA PHE A 97 3.43 -0.11 11.86
C PHE A 97 4.31 0.06 10.62
N VAL A 98 3.95 -0.55 9.49
CA VAL A 98 4.73 -0.47 8.24
C VAL A 98 4.68 0.93 7.59
N MET A 99 3.55 1.64 7.68
CA MET A 99 3.35 2.90 6.95
C MET A 99 3.58 4.18 7.77
N SER A 100 3.40 4.14 9.09
CA SER A 100 3.32 5.35 9.92
C SER A 100 4.63 5.68 10.61
N ASN A 101 5.20 6.84 10.29
CA ASN A 101 6.41 7.36 10.96
C ASN A 101 6.15 7.85 12.40
N ALA A 102 4.89 7.92 12.81
CA ALA A 102 4.55 8.21 14.20
C ALA A 102 4.78 6.99 15.12
N VAL A 103 4.82 5.78 14.54
CA VAL A 103 4.85 4.53 15.32
C VAL A 103 6.09 3.68 15.05
N SER A 104 6.74 3.81 13.89
CA SER A 104 7.97 3.08 13.58
C SER A 104 8.84 3.81 12.55
N ASP A 105 10.10 3.38 12.43
CA ASP A 105 11.03 3.84 11.39
C ASP A 105 10.98 3.02 10.09
N VAL A 106 10.17 1.95 10.03
CA VAL A 106 10.00 1.08 8.83
C VAL A 106 9.66 1.86 7.56
N PRO A 107 8.82 2.92 7.59
CA PRO A 107 8.54 3.72 6.39
C PRO A 107 9.79 4.37 5.77
N PHE A 108 10.81 4.67 6.56
CA PHE A 108 12.04 5.29 6.07
C PHE A 108 13.01 4.29 5.44
N ALA A 109 12.82 2.99 5.64
CA ALA A 109 13.77 1.96 5.22
C ALA A 109 14.11 2.04 3.72
N ALA A 110 13.12 2.20 2.85
CA ALA A 110 13.31 2.20 1.40
C ALA A 110 14.02 3.46 0.85
N ILE A 111 14.19 4.50 1.67
CA ILE A 111 14.89 5.74 1.30
C ILE A 111 16.18 5.94 2.10
N ASP A 112 16.55 4.98 2.93
CA ASP A 112 17.83 4.99 3.60
C ASP A 112 18.98 4.91 2.59
N ALA A 113 20.09 5.60 2.89
CA ALA A 113 21.24 5.69 2.00
C ALA A 113 21.92 4.32 1.73
N SER A 114 21.73 3.34 2.61
CA SER A 114 22.24 1.97 2.44
C SER A 114 21.40 1.12 1.48
N VAL A 115 20.20 1.56 1.11
CA VAL A 115 19.29 0.81 0.23
C VAL A 115 19.50 1.22 -1.23
N PRO A 116 19.89 0.29 -2.12
CA PRO A 116 19.98 0.59 -3.54
C PRO A 116 18.62 0.99 -4.10
N LEU A 117 18.57 2.06 -4.90
CA LEU A 117 17.34 2.54 -5.54
C LEU A 117 16.60 1.43 -6.31
N GLY A 118 17.32 0.45 -6.87
CA GLY A 118 16.70 -0.71 -7.52
C GLY A 118 15.80 -1.54 -6.58
N GLU A 119 16.22 -1.74 -5.33
CA GLU A 119 15.45 -2.49 -4.31
C GLU A 119 14.23 -1.70 -3.87
N ALA A 120 14.37 -0.40 -3.66
CA ALA A 120 13.24 0.47 -3.37
C ALA A 120 12.19 0.48 -4.50
N MET A 121 12.64 0.47 -5.77
CA MET A 121 11.73 0.39 -6.92
C MET A 121 11.05 -0.98 -7.05
N ARG A 122 11.69 -2.07 -6.62
CA ARG A 122 11.05 -3.37 -6.52
C ARG A 122 9.92 -3.37 -5.49
N MET A 123 10.14 -2.77 -4.33
CA MET A 123 9.10 -2.58 -3.32
C MET A 123 7.90 -1.81 -3.88
N MET A 124 8.16 -0.70 -4.58
CA MET A 124 7.10 0.10 -5.20
C MET A 124 6.34 -0.64 -6.29
N GLN A 125 7.01 -1.49 -7.08
CA GLN A 125 6.36 -2.35 -8.08
C GLN A 125 5.46 -3.41 -7.45
N ALA A 126 5.78 -3.87 -6.23
CA ALA A 126 4.98 -4.83 -5.49
C ALA A 126 3.77 -4.19 -4.79
N MET A 127 3.87 -2.92 -4.38
CA MET A 127 2.86 -2.19 -3.61
C MET A 127 1.41 -2.29 -4.14
N PRO A 128 1.12 -2.21 -5.46
CA PRO A 128 -0.25 -2.36 -5.96
C PRO A 128 -0.92 -3.69 -5.60
N ALA A 129 -0.15 -4.76 -5.40
CA ALA A 129 -0.69 -6.05 -5.01
C ALA A 129 -1.27 -6.05 -3.60
N LEU A 130 -0.75 -5.24 -2.67
CA LEU A 130 -1.34 -5.06 -1.33
C LEU A 130 -2.80 -4.61 -1.42
N TRP A 131 -3.03 -3.57 -2.22
CA TRP A 131 -4.36 -3.00 -2.43
C TRP A 131 -5.29 -3.97 -3.14
N ARG A 132 -4.82 -4.59 -4.23
CA ARG A 132 -5.65 -5.45 -5.08
C ARG A 132 -5.95 -6.81 -4.45
N GLN A 133 -5.03 -7.38 -3.70
CA GLN A 133 -5.13 -8.76 -3.21
C GLN A 133 -5.51 -8.85 -1.73
N CYS A 134 -5.30 -7.80 -0.93
CA CYS A 134 -5.60 -7.82 0.50
C CYS A 134 -6.61 -6.74 0.90
N ILE A 135 -6.26 -5.46 0.81
CA ILE A 135 -7.09 -4.37 1.34
C ILE A 135 -8.42 -4.27 0.59
N GLY A 136 -8.39 -4.26 -0.75
CA GLY A 136 -9.57 -4.15 -1.60
C GLY A 136 -10.62 -5.22 -1.31
N PRO A 137 -10.28 -6.53 -1.38
CA PRO A 137 -11.23 -7.59 -1.07
C PRO A 137 -11.83 -7.55 0.34
N ARG A 138 -11.04 -7.15 1.36
CA ARG A 138 -11.49 -7.04 2.75
C ARG A 138 -12.45 -5.87 2.97
N LEU A 139 -12.19 -4.74 2.31
CA LEU A 139 -13.00 -3.52 2.46
C LEU A 139 -14.12 -3.41 1.43
N ALA A 140 -14.14 -4.18 0.35
CA ALA A 140 -15.16 -4.11 -0.71
C ALA A 140 -16.62 -4.22 -0.24
N PRO A 141 -16.96 -4.97 0.84
CA PRO A 141 -18.32 -4.99 1.37
C PRO A 141 -18.72 -3.70 2.10
N MET A 142 -17.75 -2.86 2.47
CA MET A 142 -17.98 -1.62 3.19
C MET A 142 -18.47 -0.51 2.25
N ARG A 143 -19.22 0.42 2.83
CA ARG A 143 -19.52 1.72 2.24
C ARG A 143 -19.56 2.73 3.35
N LEU A 144 -18.43 3.41 3.54
CA LEU A 144 -18.30 4.46 4.54
C LEU A 144 -18.38 5.84 3.88
N PRO A 145 -18.97 6.85 4.55
CA PRO A 145 -18.74 8.24 4.19
C PRO A 145 -17.23 8.53 4.10
N ILE A 146 -16.83 9.40 3.17
CA ILE A 146 -15.41 9.70 3.00
C ILE A 146 -14.89 10.44 4.24
N GLY A 147 -13.77 9.96 4.79
CA GLY A 147 -13.18 10.48 6.03
C GLY A 147 -13.63 9.73 7.30
N GLU A 148 -14.62 8.84 7.19
CA GLU A 148 -14.95 7.90 8.27
C GLU A 148 -14.18 6.59 8.09
N SER A 149 -13.79 5.95 9.21
CA SER A 149 -13.15 4.64 9.21
C SER A 149 -13.88 3.68 10.15
N ALA A 150 -14.12 2.46 9.69
CA ALA A 150 -14.75 1.40 10.49
C ALA A 150 -13.71 0.33 10.85
N GLY A 151 -12.89 0.64 11.85
CA GLY A 151 -11.83 -0.25 12.33
C GLY A 151 -10.46 0.04 11.71
N ARG A 152 -9.47 -0.72 12.15
CA ARG A 152 -8.05 -0.40 11.89
C ARG A 152 -7.66 -0.53 10.43
N LEU A 153 -8.18 -1.52 9.70
CA LEU A 153 -7.85 -1.69 8.29
C LEU A 153 -8.39 -0.54 7.43
N ALA A 154 -9.60 -0.07 7.70
CA ALA A 154 -10.18 1.08 7.01
C ALA A 154 -9.39 2.37 7.31
N PHE A 155 -8.96 2.54 8.57
CA PHE A 155 -8.08 3.65 8.96
C PHE A 155 -6.76 3.62 8.18
N VAL A 156 -6.09 2.46 8.13
CA VAL A 156 -4.85 2.29 7.36
C VAL A 156 -5.04 2.60 5.88
N CYS A 157 -6.14 2.09 5.30
CA CYS A 157 -6.46 2.35 3.89
C CYS A 157 -6.55 3.85 3.61
N TYR A 158 -7.26 4.61 4.47
CA TYR A 158 -7.44 6.05 4.29
C TYR A 158 -6.15 6.83 4.52
N MET A 159 -5.47 6.58 5.65
CA MET A 159 -4.36 7.41 6.14
C MET A 159 -3.00 7.16 5.47
N TRP A 160 -2.90 6.14 4.62
CA TRP A 160 -1.60 5.71 4.10
C TRP A 160 -0.77 6.86 3.53
N PHE A 161 -1.37 7.72 2.71
CA PHE A 161 -0.64 8.81 2.06
C PHE A 161 -0.50 10.07 2.92
N ASP A 162 -1.15 10.15 4.08
CA ASP A 162 -0.96 11.23 5.06
C ASP A 162 0.29 11.00 5.91
N VAL A 163 0.47 9.76 6.36
CA VAL A 163 1.51 9.41 7.35
C VAL A 163 2.74 8.78 6.75
N TRP A 164 2.67 8.30 5.50
CA TRP A 164 3.81 7.65 4.87
C TRP A 164 4.83 8.69 4.37
N PRO A 165 5.95 8.90 5.07
CA PRO A 165 6.85 10.04 4.83
C PRO A 165 7.65 9.89 3.53
N THR A 166 7.72 8.67 3.02
CA THR A 166 8.56 8.27 1.88
C THR A 166 8.29 9.15 0.67
N PHE A 167 7.03 9.30 0.26
CA PHE A 167 6.70 10.07 -0.94
C PHE A 167 7.21 11.51 -0.85
N TRP A 168 7.10 12.15 0.32
CA TRP A 168 7.51 13.53 0.52
C TRP A 168 9.03 13.65 0.47
N ASN A 169 9.75 12.76 1.16
CA ASN A 169 11.20 12.85 1.30
C ASN A 169 11.94 12.65 -0.02
N VAL A 170 11.44 11.80 -0.91
CA VAL A 170 12.04 11.52 -2.23
C VAL A 170 11.27 12.12 -3.41
N ARG A 171 10.40 13.11 -3.16
CA ARG A 171 9.60 13.80 -4.20
C ARG A 171 10.40 14.38 -5.37
N HIS A 172 11.71 14.58 -5.21
CA HIS A 172 12.59 15.10 -6.24
C HIS A 172 13.11 14.01 -7.20
N GLU A 173 13.16 12.75 -6.78
CA GLU A 173 13.67 11.63 -7.59
C GLU A 173 12.62 11.20 -8.65
N PRO A 174 12.92 11.34 -9.96
CA PRO A 174 11.98 11.02 -11.03
C PRO A 174 11.40 9.60 -10.95
N ARG A 175 12.23 8.60 -10.63
CA ARG A 175 11.76 7.20 -10.56
C ARG A 175 10.73 6.98 -9.46
N TRP A 176 10.87 7.67 -8.33
CA TRP A 176 9.88 7.64 -7.26
C TRP A 176 8.57 8.30 -7.66
N ARG A 177 8.63 9.44 -8.37
CA ARG A 177 7.42 10.10 -8.90
C ARG A 177 6.66 9.20 -9.88
N ASP A 178 7.38 8.53 -10.78
CA ASP A 178 6.77 7.56 -11.70
C ASP A 178 6.15 6.37 -10.94
N ALA A 179 6.87 5.84 -9.95
CA ALA A 179 6.41 4.69 -9.18
C ALA A 179 5.17 5.01 -8.32
N VAL A 180 5.16 6.14 -7.61
CA VAL A 180 3.99 6.61 -6.84
C VAL A 180 2.80 6.82 -7.77
N TRP A 181 3.00 7.46 -8.92
CA TRP A 181 1.92 7.64 -9.89
C TRP A 181 1.34 6.30 -10.39
N GLN A 182 2.20 5.32 -10.66
CA GLN A 182 1.76 3.99 -11.08
C GLN A 182 0.94 3.29 -9.98
N VAL A 183 1.35 3.38 -8.72
CA VAL A 183 0.60 2.84 -7.58
C VAL A 183 -0.80 3.46 -7.50
N LEU A 184 -0.88 4.80 -7.50
CA LEU A 184 -2.17 5.50 -7.38
C LEU A 184 -3.13 5.15 -8.53
N ARG A 185 -2.61 5.01 -9.75
CA ARG A 185 -3.41 4.56 -10.90
C ARG A 185 -3.93 3.15 -10.73
N GLU A 186 -3.08 2.21 -10.32
CA GLU A 186 -3.52 0.83 -10.09
C GLU A 186 -4.51 0.72 -8.94
N MET A 187 -4.40 1.58 -7.92
CA MET A 187 -5.40 1.66 -6.84
C MET A 187 -6.76 2.15 -7.32
N LEU A 188 -6.83 3.15 -8.22
CA LEU A 188 -8.10 3.61 -8.81
C LEU A 188 -8.83 2.49 -9.59
N ASP A 189 -8.08 1.54 -10.15
CA ASP A 189 -8.63 0.39 -10.88
C ASP A 189 -9.12 -0.74 -9.94
N VAL A 190 -8.82 -0.68 -8.63
CA VAL A 190 -9.33 -1.67 -7.67
C VAL A 190 -10.83 -1.44 -7.46
N PRO A 191 -11.69 -2.48 -7.60
CA PRO A 191 -13.14 -2.35 -7.45
C PRO A 191 -13.56 -2.30 -5.96
N CYS A 192 -12.99 -1.36 -5.23
CA CYS A 192 -13.25 -1.11 -3.81
C CYS A 192 -13.22 0.41 -3.59
N ARG A 193 -14.34 0.96 -3.12
CA ARG A 193 -14.53 2.41 -3.02
C ARG A 193 -13.50 3.04 -2.09
N GLU A 194 -13.22 2.38 -0.98
CA GLU A 194 -12.29 2.81 0.07
C GLU A 194 -10.85 2.89 -0.47
N VAL A 195 -10.44 1.93 -1.30
CA VAL A 195 -9.12 1.96 -1.98
C VAL A 195 -9.07 3.07 -3.03
N GLN A 196 -10.15 3.30 -3.76
CA GLN A 196 -10.23 4.40 -4.71
C GLN A 196 -10.18 5.76 -4.02
N VAL A 197 -10.86 5.92 -2.88
CA VAL A 197 -10.78 7.11 -2.02
C VAL A 197 -9.35 7.33 -1.55
N ALA A 198 -8.67 6.28 -1.06
CA ALA A 198 -7.26 6.37 -0.66
C ALA A 198 -6.34 6.81 -1.82
N ALA A 199 -6.59 6.30 -3.04
CA ALA A 199 -5.84 6.71 -4.23
C ALA A 199 -6.07 8.19 -4.58
N LEU A 200 -7.33 8.65 -4.53
CA LEU A 200 -7.67 10.06 -4.73
C LEU A 200 -7.04 10.94 -3.65
N HIS A 201 -7.04 10.48 -2.41
CA HIS A 201 -6.40 11.16 -1.29
C HIS A 201 -4.90 11.34 -1.54
N GLY A 202 -4.21 10.26 -1.93
CA GLY A 202 -2.81 10.31 -2.34
C GLY A 202 -2.56 11.26 -3.52
N ILE A 203 -3.42 11.24 -4.56
CA ILE A 203 -3.35 12.20 -5.68
C ILE A 203 -3.46 13.64 -5.17
N GLY A 204 -4.36 13.91 -4.22
CA GLY A 204 -4.52 15.23 -3.61
C GLY A 204 -3.26 15.71 -2.90
N HIS A 205 -2.62 14.85 -2.09
CA HIS A 205 -1.42 15.19 -1.34
C HIS A 205 -0.16 15.33 -2.21
N CYS A 206 0.06 14.38 -3.12
CA CYS A 206 1.32 14.31 -3.86
C CYS A 206 1.24 14.83 -5.29
N GLY A 207 0.04 15.06 -5.86
CA GLY A 207 -0.17 15.31 -7.29
C GLY A 207 0.69 16.43 -7.86
N ARG A 208 0.77 17.57 -7.15
CA ARG A 208 1.61 18.72 -7.55
C ARG A 208 3.11 18.40 -7.64
N HIS A 209 3.57 17.38 -6.91
CA HIS A 209 4.96 16.94 -6.88
C HIS A 209 5.28 15.86 -7.92
N LEU A 210 4.28 15.27 -8.57
CA LEU A 210 4.48 14.24 -9.59
C LEU A 210 4.88 14.81 -10.97
N GLU A 211 4.85 16.14 -11.14
CA GLU A 211 5.16 16.88 -12.37
C GLU A 211 4.42 16.34 -13.61
N ARG A 212 3.13 16.01 -13.46
CA ARG A 212 2.31 15.37 -14.51
C ARG A 212 0.84 15.79 -14.49
N GLN A 213 0.56 17.06 -14.23
CA GLN A 213 -0.80 17.57 -14.04
C GLN A 213 -1.77 17.15 -15.15
N GLU A 214 -1.36 17.26 -16.43
CA GLU A 214 -2.21 16.82 -17.54
C GLU A 214 -2.59 15.34 -17.49
N ALA A 215 -1.68 14.46 -17.04
CA ALA A 215 -1.96 13.04 -16.90
C ALA A 215 -2.90 12.78 -15.71
N ILE A 216 -2.74 13.53 -14.62
CA ILE A 216 -3.65 13.48 -13.46
C ILE A 216 -5.05 13.92 -13.89
N ASP A 217 -5.18 15.08 -14.53
CA ASP A 217 -6.46 15.64 -14.97
C ASP A 217 -7.21 14.65 -15.88
N ARG A 218 -6.54 14.14 -16.92
CA ARG A 218 -7.16 13.14 -17.83
C ARG A 218 -7.58 11.87 -17.11
N THR A 219 -6.77 11.38 -16.17
CA THR A 219 -7.06 10.13 -15.43
C THR A 219 -8.25 10.32 -14.49
N VAL A 220 -8.27 11.42 -13.74
CA VAL A 220 -9.34 11.72 -12.79
C VAL A 220 -10.65 12.05 -13.52
N GLU A 221 -10.60 12.76 -14.65
CA GLU A 221 -11.79 12.99 -15.48
C GLU A 221 -12.39 11.69 -16.01
N ALA A 222 -11.55 10.80 -16.56
CA ALA A 222 -11.99 9.48 -17.01
C ALA A 222 -12.60 8.67 -15.86
N TYR A 223 -12.01 8.76 -14.66
CA TYR A 223 -12.53 8.12 -13.46
C TYR A 223 -13.89 8.69 -13.03
N ILE A 224 -14.06 10.01 -12.99
CA ILE A 224 -15.35 10.66 -12.66
C ILE A 224 -16.48 10.21 -13.61
N LEU A 225 -16.14 10.00 -14.89
CA LEU A 225 -17.07 9.50 -15.89
C LEU A 225 -17.44 8.02 -15.69
N SER A 226 -16.55 7.20 -15.10
CA SER A 226 -16.80 5.79 -14.83
C SER A 226 -17.56 5.54 -13.52
N VAL A 227 -17.44 6.45 -12.54
CA VAL A 227 -18.17 6.38 -11.26
C VAL A 227 -19.68 6.48 -11.46
N ASP A 228 -20.44 5.70 -10.68
CA ASP A 228 -21.91 5.72 -10.68
C ASP A 228 -22.43 7.17 -10.63
N LYS A 229 -23.36 7.51 -11.53
CA LYS A 229 -23.94 8.86 -11.63
C LYS A 229 -24.56 9.37 -10.32
N ASN A 230 -24.96 8.47 -9.42
CA ASN A 230 -25.56 8.79 -8.14
C ASN A 230 -24.54 8.93 -7.00
N ASP A 231 -23.29 8.46 -7.15
CA ASP A 231 -22.24 8.64 -6.14
C ASP A 231 -21.59 10.03 -6.27
N ARG A 232 -22.37 11.05 -5.87
CA ARG A 232 -21.94 12.46 -5.93
C ARG A 232 -20.78 12.75 -4.99
N GLU A 233 -20.72 12.05 -3.86
CA GLU A 233 -19.65 12.22 -2.87
C GLU A 233 -18.29 11.85 -3.48
N LEU A 234 -18.18 10.67 -4.09
CA LEU A 234 -16.94 10.21 -4.71
C LEU A 234 -16.52 11.07 -5.91
N LYS A 235 -17.48 11.55 -6.71
CA LYS A 235 -17.19 12.47 -7.83
C LYS A 235 -16.66 13.82 -7.34
N ASN A 236 -17.28 14.39 -6.32
CA ASN A 236 -16.84 15.64 -5.73
C ASN A 236 -15.45 15.49 -5.11
N TYR A 237 -15.21 14.38 -4.43
CA TYR A 237 -13.91 14.08 -3.83
C TYR A 237 -12.83 13.91 -4.89
N ALA A 238 -13.11 13.20 -5.99
CA ALA A 238 -12.19 13.08 -7.11
C ALA A 238 -11.86 14.44 -7.75
N ASP A 239 -12.86 15.30 -7.94
CA ASP A 239 -12.67 16.66 -8.43
C ASP A 239 -11.85 17.55 -7.46
N ALA A 240 -12.00 17.33 -6.16
CA ALA A 240 -11.19 18.02 -5.14
C ALA A 240 -9.75 17.49 -5.14
N ALA A 241 -9.55 16.18 -5.22
CA ALA A 241 -8.26 15.51 -5.32
C ALA A 241 -7.41 16.00 -6.48
N ARG A 242 -7.96 16.12 -7.71
CA ARG A 242 -7.18 16.64 -8.86
C ARG A 242 -6.66 18.08 -8.66
N ARG A 243 -7.29 18.85 -7.77
CA ARG A 243 -6.89 20.23 -7.42
C ARG A 243 -5.99 20.30 -6.19
N GLY A 244 -5.66 19.15 -5.58
CA GLY A 244 -4.92 19.11 -4.32
C GLY A 244 -5.73 19.57 -3.11
N CYS A 245 -7.05 19.48 -3.17
CA CYS A 245 -7.96 19.90 -2.11
C CYS A 245 -8.57 18.67 -1.41
N VAL A 246 -7.75 17.93 -0.67
CA VAL A 246 -8.20 16.81 0.18
C VAL A 246 -7.94 17.13 1.64
N GLN A 247 -8.71 16.52 2.55
CA GLN A 247 -8.58 16.64 4.00
C GLN A 247 -8.43 15.28 4.65
#